data_AF-A0A811TGV1-F1
#
_entry.id   AF-A0A811TGV1-F1
#
_cell.length_a   1.000
_cell.length_b   1.000
_cell.length_c   1.000
_cell.angle_alpha   90.00
_cell.angle_beta   90.00
_cell.angle_gamma   90.00
#
_symmetry.space_group_name_H-M   'P 1'
#
loop_
_entity.id
_entity.type
_entity.pdbx_description
1 polymer ?
#
loop_
_entity_poly.entity_id
_entity_poly.type
_entity_poly.pdbx_seq_one_letter_code
_entity_poly.pdbx_strand_id
1 'polypeptide(L)'
;MFLNGLSTLSNDKQFPIRLERLIQAYNAETAGELERTRTMVRIGPMLGLMGTLIPMGPALLALTQGDIDALASNLIFAFGTTVLGLLVGAIAYVITTLRQHWYDRDIDDIRYICEMLFGGE
;
A
#
# COMPACT_ATOMS: atom_id res chain seq x y z
N MET A 1 0.09 14.48 -19.24
CA MET A 1 -1.12 15.21 -18.79
C MET A 1 -0.76 16.47 -18.00
N PHE A 2 0.12 16.40 -17.00
CA PHE A 2 0.63 17.54 -16.21
C PHE A 2 1.23 18.69 -17.06
N LEU A 3 2.10 18.36 -18.03
CA LEU A 3 2.76 19.35 -18.90
C LEU A 3 1.78 20.17 -19.78
N ASN A 4 0.64 19.59 -20.15
CA ASN A 4 -0.39 20.26 -20.96
C ASN A 4 -1.26 21.21 -20.11
N GLY A 5 -1.37 20.93 -18.80
CA GLY A 5 -2.01 21.83 -17.83
C GLY A 5 -1.15 23.06 -17.54
N LEU A 6 0.17 22.88 -17.41
CA LEU A 6 1.13 23.97 -17.19
C LEU A 6 1.18 24.97 -18.36
N SER A 7 1.15 24.49 -19.61
CA SER A 7 1.16 25.38 -20.79
C SER A 7 -0.07 26.27 -20.91
N THR A 8 -1.18 25.87 -20.29
CA THR A 8 -2.45 26.63 -20.28
C THR A 8 -2.51 27.66 -19.15
N LEU A 9 -1.63 27.53 -18.14
CA LEU A 9 -1.59 28.38 -16.95
C LEU A 9 -0.61 29.55 -17.07
N SER A 10 0.36 29.48 -17.98
CA SER A 10 1.46 30.45 -18.14
C SER A 10 1.06 31.90 -18.45
N ASN A 11 -0.24 32.23 -18.53
CA ASN A 11 -0.72 33.52 -19.04
C ASN A 11 -1.64 34.31 -18.07
N ASP A 12 -1.66 34.02 -16.76
CA ASP A 12 -2.63 34.67 -15.87
C ASP A 12 -2.10 35.00 -14.45
N LYS A 13 -2.55 36.13 -13.89
CA LYS A 13 -2.15 36.69 -12.57
C LYS A 13 -2.54 35.82 -11.36
N GLN A 14 -3.30 34.75 -11.57
CA GLN A 14 -3.77 33.81 -10.54
C GLN A 14 -3.04 32.45 -10.58
N PHE A 15 -1.86 32.40 -11.20
CA PHE A 15 -0.99 31.24 -11.28
C PHE A 15 -0.83 30.45 -9.95
N PRO A 16 -0.54 31.07 -8.79
CA PRO A 16 -0.27 30.32 -7.56
C PRO A 16 -1.49 29.52 -7.06
N ILE A 17 -2.69 30.10 -7.13
CA ILE A 17 -3.94 29.46 -6.67
C ILE A 17 -4.33 28.27 -7.57
N ARG A 18 -4.08 28.38 -8.88
CA ARG A 18 -4.37 27.30 -9.83
C ARG A 18 -3.33 26.19 -9.77
N LEU A 19 -2.08 26.52 -9.48
CA LEU A 19 -1.02 25.55 -9.23
C LEU A 19 -1.33 24.72 -7.97
N GLU A 20 -1.71 25.36 -6.87
CA GLU A 20 -2.14 24.68 -5.63
C GLU A 20 -3.27 23.68 -5.91
N ARG A 21 -4.28 24.10 -6.70
CA ARG A 21 -5.39 23.22 -7.13
C ARG A 21 -4.92 22.05 -8.00
N LEU A 22 -3.95 22.26 -8.89
CA LEU A 22 -3.44 21.21 -9.77
C LEU A 22 -2.63 20.17 -8.98
N ILE A 23 -1.81 20.63 -8.03
CA ILE A 23 -1.08 19.77 -7.09
C ILE A 23 -2.05 19.00 -6.20
N GLN A 24 -3.11 19.65 -5.69
CA GLN A 24 -4.17 18.98 -4.92
C GLN A 24 -4.89 17.90 -5.72
N ALA A 25 -5.23 18.17 -6.99
CA ALA A 25 -5.88 17.19 -7.84
C ALA A 25 -4.98 15.96 -8.09
N TYR A 26 -3.68 16.18 -8.32
CA TYR A 26 -2.70 15.11 -8.50
C TYR A 26 -2.48 14.28 -7.23
N ASN A 27 -2.44 14.93 -6.06
CA ASN A 27 -2.39 14.28 -4.74
C ASN A 27 -3.60 13.37 -4.51
N ALA A 28 -4.81 13.84 -4.84
CA ALA A 28 -6.03 13.05 -4.67
C ALA A 28 -6.06 11.81 -5.56
N GLU A 29 -5.61 11.94 -6.81
CA GLU A 29 -5.58 10.82 -7.77
C GLU A 29 -4.57 9.75 -7.36
N THR A 30 -3.38 10.17 -6.90
CA THR A 30 -2.33 9.23 -6.47
C THR A 30 -2.63 8.59 -5.11
N ALA A 31 -3.29 9.31 -4.20
CA ALA A 31 -3.74 8.77 -2.92
C ALA A 31 -4.69 7.57 -3.11
N GLY A 32 -5.56 7.60 -4.13
CA GLY A 32 -6.48 6.50 -4.43
C GLY A 32 -5.78 5.19 -4.85
N GLU A 33 -4.66 5.28 -5.57
CA GLU A 33 -3.87 4.10 -5.95
C GLU A 33 -3.10 3.51 -4.76
N LEU A 34 -2.63 4.38 -3.87
CA LEU A 34 -1.90 4.01 -2.67
C LEU A 34 -2.82 3.34 -1.64
N GLU A 35 -4.08 3.77 -1.57
CA GLU A 35 -5.11 3.19 -0.71
C GLU A 35 -5.42 1.74 -1.08
N ARG A 36 -5.48 1.42 -2.38
CA ARG A 36 -5.63 0.02 -2.87
C ARG A 36 -4.47 -0.87 -2.41
N THR A 37 -3.24 -0.39 -2.53
CA THR A 37 -2.05 -1.15 -2.13
C THR A 37 -2.02 -1.36 -0.62
N ARG A 38 -2.37 -0.33 0.16
CA ARG A 38 -2.50 -0.40 1.62
C ARG A 38 -3.58 -1.37 2.09
N THR A 39 -4.65 -1.51 1.32
CA THR A 39 -5.72 -2.47 1.61
C THR A 39 -5.22 -3.91 1.42
N MET A 40 -4.43 -4.15 0.37
CA MET A 40 -3.80 -5.45 0.10
C MET A 40 -2.84 -5.89 1.21
N VAL A 41 -2.10 -4.94 1.80
CA VAL A 41 -1.23 -5.17 2.97
C VAL A 41 -2.00 -5.69 4.19
N ARG A 42 -3.23 -5.21 4.39
CA ARG A 42 -4.08 -5.64 5.52
C ARG A 42 -4.77 -6.97 5.26
N ILE A 43 -5.15 -7.24 4.01
CA ILE A 43 -5.86 -8.47 3.63
C ILE A 43 -4.92 -9.69 3.67
N GLY A 44 -3.63 -9.54 3.32
CA GLY A 44 -2.66 -10.64 3.34
C GLY A 44 -2.54 -11.38 4.69
N PRO A 45 -2.32 -10.66 5.81
CA PRO A 45 -2.28 -11.26 7.15
C PRO A 45 -3.63 -11.86 7.57
N MET A 46 -4.75 -11.24 7.21
CA MET A 46 -6.09 -11.76 7.52
C MET A 46 -6.36 -13.10 6.83
N LEU A 47 -5.92 -13.25 5.57
CA LEU A 47 -6.01 -14.52 4.85
C LEU A 47 -5.11 -15.61 5.45
N GLY A 48 -3.91 -15.26 5.90
CA GLY A 48 -3.04 -16.19 6.64
C GLY A 48 -3.67 -16.66 7.96
N LEU A 49 -4.39 -15.77 8.64
CA LEU A 49 -5.15 -16.07 9.87
C LEU A 49 -6.34 -17.01 9.62
N MET A 50 -7.02 -16.90 8.48
CA MET A 50 -8.02 -17.91 8.07
C MET A 50 -7.38 -19.25 7.74
N GLY A 51 -6.18 -19.24 7.13
CA GLY A 51 -5.43 -20.44 6.75
C GLY A 51 -5.07 -21.34 7.94
N THR A 52 -4.93 -20.79 9.14
CA THR A 52 -4.70 -21.58 10.37
C THR A 52 -5.98 -22.18 10.95
N LEU A 53 -7.13 -21.53 10.77
CA LEU A 53 -8.40 -21.96 11.36
C LEU A 53 -9.01 -23.18 10.64
N ILE A 54 -8.74 -23.35 9.34
CA ILE A 54 -9.23 -24.49 8.54
C ILE A 54 -8.64 -25.85 9.01
N PRO A 55 -7.31 -26.00 9.16
CA PRO A 55 -6.68 -27.26 9.60
C PRO A 55 -6.78 -27.53 11.11
N MET A 56 -7.15 -26.54 11.92
CA MET A 56 -7.30 -26.74 13.38
C MET A 56 -8.46 -27.67 13.74
N GLY A 57 -9.55 -27.68 12.95
CA GLY A 57 -10.66 -28.62 13.13
C GLY A 57 -10.22 -30.11 13.10
N PRO A 58 -9.59 -30.57 12.01
CA PRO A 58 -9.08 -31.94 11.94
C PRO A 58 -7.91 -32.21 12.90
N ALA A 59 -7.08 -31.21 13.22
CA ALA A 59 -6.01 -31.35 14.21
C ALA A 59 -6.56 -31.66 15.62
N LEU A 60 -7.61 -30.96 16.07
CA LEU A 60 -8.26 -31.23 17.36
C LEU A 60 -8.95 -32.60 17.38
N LEU A 61 -9.53 -33.03 16.26
CA LEU A 61 -10.09 -34.38 16.11
C LEU A 61 -9.01 -35.47 16.21
N ALA A 62 -7.86 -35.29 15.55
CA ALA A 62 -6.74 -36.23 15.63
C ALA A 62 -6.20 -36.37 17.07
N LEU A 63 -6.16 -35.26 17.82
CA LEU A 63 -5.79 -35.27 19.24
C LEU A 63 -6.74 -36.15 20.08
N THR A 64 -8.06 -36.08 19.84
CA THR A 64 -9.02 -36.94 20.56
C THR A 64 -8.86 -38.43 20.25
N GLN A 65 -8.24 -38.76 19.11
CA GLN A 65 -7.97 -40.14 18.69
C GLN A 65 -6.59 -40.64 19.15
N GLY A 66 -5.77 -39.79 19.78
CA GLY A 66 -4.42 -40.14 20.24
C GLY A 66 -3.37 -40.18 19.12
N ASP A 67 -3.69 -39.70 17.91
CA ASP A 67 -2.77 -39.67 16.77
C ASP A 67 -1.97 -38.36 16.74
N ILE A 68 -0.76 -38.43 17.28
CA ILE A 68 0.14 -37.28 17.42
C ILE A 68 0.84 -36.95 16.09
N ASP A 69 1.02 -37.93 15.21
CA ASP A 69 1.63 -37.72 13.89
C ASP A 69 0.70 -36.93 12.97
N ALA A 70 -0.58 -37.30 12.94
CA ALA A 70 -1.60 -36.56 12.21
C ALA A 70 -1.80 -35.15 12.79
N LEU A 71 -1.70 -34.98 14.11
CA LEU A 71 -1.74 -33.67 14.75
C LEU A 71 -0.59 -32.79 14.26
N ALA A 72 0.65 -33.28 14.36
CA ALA A 72 1.86 -32.52 14.01
C ALA A 72 1.86 -32.09 12.53
N SER A 73 1.48 -32.98 11.63
CA SER A 73 1.42 -32.70 10.19
C SER A 73 0.44 -31.57 9.86
N ASN A 74 -0.78 -31.63 10.40
CA ASN A 74 -1.79 -30.57 10.20
C ASN A 74 -1.35 -29.22 10.79
N LEU A 75 -0.60 -29.24 11.89
CA LEU A 75 -0.08 -28.06 12.55
C LEU A 75 1.02 -27.35 11.74
N ILE A 76 1.87 -28.11 11.04
CA ILE A 76 2.89 -27.57 10.13
C ILE A 76 2.22 -26.83 8.96
N PHE A 77 1.19 -27.43 8.36
CA PHE A 77 0.41 -26.77 7.30
C PHE A 77 -0.31 -25.53 7.83
N ALA A 78 -0.92 -25.60 9.01
CA ALA A 78 -1.57 -24.46 9.65
C ALA A 78 -0.59 -23.29 9.82
N PHE A 79 0.53 -23.49 10.50
CA PHE A 79 1.51 -22.43 10.73
C PHE A 79 2.18 -21.94 9.45
N GLY A 80 2.41 -22.81 8.48
CA GLY A 80 2.96 -22.45 7.17
C GLY A 80 2.10 -21.41 6.45
N THR A 81 0.77 -21.53 6.52
CA THR A 81 -0.14 -20.56 5.87
C THR A 81 -0.11 -19.18 6.55
N THR A 82 0.04 -19.10 7.87
CA THR A 82 0.26 -17.81 8.57
C THR A 82 1.56 -17.15 8.15
N VAL A 83 2.65 -17.92 8.08
CA VAL A 83 3.96 -17.39 7.69
C VAL A 83 3.89 -16.86 6.25
N LEU A 84 3.25 -17.60 5.34
CA LEU A 84 3.02 -17.15 3.97
C LEU A 84 2.16 -15.87 3.92
N GLY A 85 1.05 -15.80 4.65
CA GLY A 85 0.18 -14.63 4.69
C GLY A 85 0.86 -13.38 5.24
N LEU A 86 1.68 -13.54 6.29
CA LEU A 86 2.53 -12.47 6.84
C LEU A 86 3.61 -12.04 5.85
N LEU A 87 4.25 -12.97 5.16
CA LEU A 87 5.31 -12.68 4.18
C LEU A 87 4.75 -11.88 3.01
N VAL A 88 3.60 -12.27 2.47
CA VAL A 88 2.91 -11.52 1.40
C VAL A 88 2.50 -10.12 1.88
N GLY A 89 1.95 -10.01 3.10
CA GLY A 89 1.61 -8.72 3.70
C GLY A 89 2.83 -7.81 3.90
N ALA A 90 3.95 -8.38 4.36
CA ALA A 90 5.19 -7.65 4.58
C ALA A 90 5.80 -7.11 3.27
N ILE A 91 5.84 -7.93 2.21
CA ILE A 91 6.31 -7.49 0.89
C ILE A 91 5.44 -6.36 0.35
N ALA A 92 4.11 -6.52 0.41
CA ALA A 92 3.18 -5.48 -0.02
C ALA A 92 3.37 -4.18 0.79
N TYR A 93 3.67 -4.29 2.09
CA TYR A 93 3.91 -3.14 2.94
C TYR A 93 5.16 -2.38 2.51
N VAL A 94 6.28 -3.09 2.32
CA VAL A 94 7.55 -2.51 1.87
C VAL A 94 7.38 -1.77 0.53
N ILE A 95 6.67 -2.39 -0.43
CA ILE A 95 6.39 -1.75 -1.73
C ILE A 95 5.57 -0.47 -1.55
N THR A 96 4.56 -0.49 -0.68
CA THR A 96 3.72 0.68 -0.39
C THR A 96 4.53 1.81 0.24
N THR A 97 5.38 1.50 1.22
CA THR A 97 6.23 2.47 1.90
C THR A 97 7.26 3.11 0.96
N LEU A 98 7.87 2.31 0.07
CA LEU A 98 8.79 2.85 -0.94
C LEU A 98 8.06 3.79 -1.90
N ARG A 99 6.87 3.42 -2.40
CA ARG A 99 6.08 4.31 -3.25
C ARG A 99 5.69 5.61 -2.55
N GLN A 100 5.27 5.55 -1.29
CA GLN A 100 4.98 6.72 -0.47
C GLN A 100 6.19 7.65 -0.39
N HIS A 101 7.37 7.11 -0.10
CA HIS A 101 8.60 7.90 0.05
C HIS A 101 9.02 8.61 -1.24
N TRP A 102 8.80 7.97 -2.39
CA TRP A 102 9.10 8.59 -3.70
C TRP A 102 8.08 9.68 -4.02
N TYR A 103 6.81 9.44 -3.71
CA TYR A 103 5.74 10.40 -3.93
C TYR A 103 5.91 11.70 -3.13
N ASP A 104 6.29 11.58 -1.86
CA ASP A 104 6.53 12.74 -1.00
C ASP A 104 7.69 13.59 -1.53
N ARG A 105 8.76 12.96 -2.04
CA ARG A 105 9.87 13.68 -2.68
C ARG A 105 9.47 14.37 -3.98
N ASP A 106 8.73 13.68 -4.84
CA ASP A 106 8.32 14.24 -6.14
C ASP A 106 7.45 15.49 -5.97
N ILE A 107 6.56 15.50 -4.96
CA ILE A 107 5.73 16.66 -4.63
C ILE A 107 6.58 17.83 -4.12
N ASP A 108 7.55 17.58 -3.25
CA ASP A 108 8.43 18.62 -2.72
C ASP A 108 9.29 19.26 -3.82
N ASP A 109 9.85 18.45 -4.72
CA ASP A 109 10.64 18.94 -5.85
C ASP A 109 9.80 19.79 -6.82
N ILE A 110 8.57 19.38 -7.12
CA ILE A 110 7.64 20.17 -7.96
C ILE A 110 7.32 21.51 -7.29
N ARG A 111 7.09 21.50 -5.98
CA ARG A 111 6.78 22.71 -5.20
C ARG A 111 7.96 23.68 -5.21
N TYR A 112 9.16 23.16 -4.98
CA TYR A 112 10.41 23.93 -5.01
C TYR A 112 10.68 24.55 -6.39
N ILE A 113 10.56 23.76 -7.46
CA ILE A 113 10.77 24.26 -8.83
C ILE A 113 9.75 25.35 -9.16
N CYS A 114 8.48 25.19 -8.79
CA CYS A 114 7.47 26.21 -9.04
C CYS A 114 7.73 27.50 -8.26
N GLU A 115 8.17 27.41 -7.00
CA GLU A 115 8.53 28.58 -6.20
C GLU A 115 9.75 29.31 -6.79
N MET A 116 10.73 28.57 -7.29
CA MET A 116 11.91 29.15 -7.95
C MET A 116 11.57 29.84 -9.30
N LEU A 117 10.64 29.27 -10.07
CA LEU A 117 10.28 29.78 -11.41
C LEU A 117 9.26 30.92 -11.38
N PHE A 118 8.38 30.95 -10.38
CA PHE A 118 7.22 31.85 -10.32
C PHE A 118 7.13 32.68 -9.03
N GLY A 119 7.95 32.38 -8.01
CA GLY A 119 8.01 33.11 -6.73
C GLY A 119 9.01 34.28 -6.72
N GLY A 120 9.58 34.63 -7.88
CA GLY A 120 10.44 35.81 -8.03
C GLY A 120 9.62 37.08 -8.28
N GLU A 121 9.02 37.64 -7.23
CA GLU A 121 8.74 39.09 -7.11
C GLU A 121 9.44 39.64 -5.86
#